data_AF-A0A535VZ36-F1
#
_entry.id   AF-A0A535VZ36-F1
#
_cell.length_a   1.000
_cell.length_b   1.000
_cell.length_c   1.000
_cell.angle_alpha   90.00
_cell.angle_beta   90.00
_cell.angle_gamma   90.00
#
_symmetry.space_group_name_H-M   'P 1'
#
loop_
_entity.id
_entity.type
_entity.pdbx_description
1 polymer ?
#
loop_
_entity_poly.entity_id
_entity_poly.type
_entity_poly.pdbx_seq_one_letter_code
_entity_poly.pdbx_strand_id
1 'polypeptide(L)'
;MVHWEHRYLLGTMVFTIAGDVVRDFEEEYEAWSWLEQDGWGLVAIEPPDPVRPGACKYYFKRQRLPEYISKTAITDTHATVKHERREKR
;
A
#
# COMPACT_ATOMS: atom_id res chain seq x y z
N MET A 1 -15.36 12.52 13.55
CA MET A 1 -14.12 12.33 14.33
C MET A 1 -13.00 12.10 13.33
N VAL A 2 -12.00 12.97 13.24
CA VAL A 2 -10.93 12.86 12.23
C VAL A 2 -9.89 11.87 12.75
N HIS A 3 -9.76 10.72 12.11
CA HIS A 3 -8.70 9.76 12.39
C HIS A 3 -7.41 10.27 11.71
N TRP A 4 -6.44 10.70 12.51
CA TRP A 4 -5.15 11.19 12.01
C TRP A 4 -4.22 10.02 11.71
N GLU A 5 -4.50 9.29 10.64
CA GLU A 5 -3.62 8.23 10.16
C GLU A 5 -2.61 8.77 9.15
N HIS A 6 -1.36 8.30 9.26
CA HIS A 6 -0.25 8.67 8.38
C HIS A 6 0.50 7.42 7.93
N ARG A 7 1.01 7.46 6.69
CA ARG A 7 1.88 6.45 6.08
C ARG A 7 3.01 7.15 5.34
N TYR A 8 4.09 6.44 5.10
CA TYR A 8 5.10 6.92 4.15
C TYR A 8 5.44 5.85 3.10
N LEU A 9 5.68 6.29 1.88
CA LEU A 9 6.19 5.49 0.77
C LEU A 9 7.68 5.75 0.64
N LEU A 10 8.47 4.68 0.52
CA LEU A 10 9.89 4.73 0.26
C LEU A 10 10.23 3.68 -0.80
N GLY A 11 10.53 4.14 -2.02
CA GLY A 11 10.69 3.24 -3.18
C GLY A 11 9.38 2.53 -3.48
N THR A 12 9.36 1.21 -3.35
CA THR A 12 8.16 0.37 -3.62
C THR A 12 7.37 0.01 -2.38
N MET A 13 7.84 0.41 -1.19
CA MET A 13 7.30 -0.07 0.08
C MET A 13 6.52 1.02 0.81
N VAL A 14 5.35 0.66 1.32
CA VAL A 14 4.52 1.52 2.17
C VAL A 14 4.69 1.12 3.62
N PHE A 15 4.91 2.12 4.48
CA PHE A 15 5.16 1.95 5.90
C PHE A 15 4.16 2.73 6.76
N THR A 16 3.98 2.27 8.00
CA THR A 16 3.40 3.08 9.09
C THR A 16 4.42 4.14 9.53
N ILE A 17 3.99 5.17 10.27
CA ILE A 17 4.93 6.13 10.89
C ILE A 17 5.90 5.47 11.87
N ALA A 18 5.53 4.32 12.46
CA ALA A 18 6.41 3.57 13.34
C ALA A 18 7.50 2.78 12.58
N GLY A 19 7.41 2.71 11.24
CA GLY A 19 8.37 2.00 10.39
C GLY A 19 8.00 0.56 10.09
N ASP A 20 6.79 0.12 10.42
CA ASP A 20 6.31 -1.21 10.06
C ASP A 20 5.90 -1.24 8.59
N VAL A 21 6.26 -2.31 7.88
CA VAL A 21 5.85 -2.52 6.49
C VAL A 21 4.35 -2.84 6.45
N VAL A 22 3.60 -2.00 5.74
CA VAL A 22 2.17 -2.23 5.48
C VAL A 22 1.99 -3.10 4.24
N ARG A 23 2.75 -2.79 3.18
CA ARG A 23 2.69 -3.49 1.89
C ARG A 23 3.95 -3.19 1.09
N ASP A 24 4.31 -4.17 0.26
CA ASP A 24 5.40 -4.09 -0.72
C ASP A 24 4.82 -4.28 -2.13
N PHE A 25 5.38 -3.58 -3.09
CA PHE A 25 4.95 -3.55 -4.49
C PHE A 25 6.16 -3.80 -5.41
N GLU A 26 5.90 -4.13 -6.67
CA GLU A 26 6.98 -4.27 -7.67
C GLU A 26 7.44 -2.90 -8.18
N GLU A 27 6.51 -1.93 -8.27
CA GLU A 27 6.78 -0.58 -8.76
C GLU A 27 6.30 0.52 -7.78
N GLU A 28 7.07 1.60 -7.68
CA GLU A 28 6.74 2.77 -6.86
C GLU A 28 5.42 3.42 -7.28
N TYR A 29 5.13 3.44 -8.59
CA TYR A 29 3.90 3.99 -9.12
C TYR A 29 2.66 3.19 -8.68
N GLU A 30 2.76 1.86 -8.57
CA GLU A 30 1.67 1.03 -8.07
C GLU A 30 1.39 1.30 -6.59
N ALA A 31 2.46 1.43 -5.79
CA ALA A 31 2.34 1.77 -4.38
C ALA A 31 1.67 3.14 -4.18
N TRP A 32 2.04 4.12 -5.00
CA TRP A 32 1.43 5.45 -5.01
C TRP A 32 -0.05 5.39 -5.41
N SER A 33 -0.36 4.73 -6.52
CA SER A 33 -1.73 4.57 -7.03
C SER A 33 -2.64 3.90 -5.99
N TRP A 34 -2.14 2.88 -5.29
CA TRP A 34 -2.87 2.23 -4.22
C TRP A 34 -3.18 3.18 -3.04
N LEU A 35 -2.22 4.02 -2.64
CA LEU A 35 -2.44 5.03 -1.60
C LEU A 35 -3.54 6.03 -2.02
N GLU A 36 -3.48 6.57 -3.22
CA GLU A 36 -4.48 7.51 -3.71
C GLU A 36 -5.88 6.89 -3.80
N GLN A 37 -5.98 5.65 -4.30
CA GLN A 37 -7.25 4.90 -4.38
C GLN A 37 -7.85 4.61 -3.00
N ASP A 38 -7.00 4.31 -2.00
CA ASP A 38 -7.41 4.07 -0.61
C ASP A 38 -7.66 5.39 0.18
N GLY A 39 -7.67 6.53 -0.52
CA GLY A 39 -8.05 7.83 0.06
C GLY A 39 -6.94 8.51 0.87
N TRP A 40 -5.69 8.11 0.65
CA TRP A 40 -4.52 8.79 1.16
C TRP A 40 -4.11 9.90 0.21
N GLY A 41 -3.76 11.06 0.76
CA GLY A 41 -3.19 12.14 -0.03
C GLY A 41 -1.82 12.54 0.46
N LEU A 42 -0.94 12.86 -0.49
CA LEU A 42 0.41 13.32 -0.24
C LEU A 42 0.37 14.63 0.56
N VAL A 43 1.21 14.72 1.60
CA VAL A 43 1.31 15.90 2.47
C VAL A 43 2.73 16.43 2.61
N ALA A 44 3.75 15.60 2.41
CA ALA A 44 5.14 16.04 2.44
C ALA A 44 6.04 15.11 1.63
N ILE A 45 7.18 15.64 1.18
CA ILE A 45 8.24 14.89 0.52
C ILE A 45 9.53 15.20 1.26
N GLU A 46 10.20 14.17 1.75
CA GLU A 46 11.55 14.25 2.29
C GLU A 46 12.50 13.73 1.21
N PRO A 47 13.31 14.60 0.60
CA PRO A 47 14.26 14.20 -0.43
C PRO A 47 15.32 13.24 0.14
N PRO A 48 15.94 12.39 -0.69
CA PRO A 48 17.03 11.52 -0.26
C PRO A 48 18.16 12.35 0.32
N ASP A 49 18.66 11.93 1.49
CA ASP A 49 19.89 12.47 2.08
C ASP A 49 21.04 12.29 1.08
N PRO A 50 21.98 13.25 0.94
CA PRO A 50 23.23 13.03 0.20
C PRO A 50 23.98 11.73 0.58
N VAL A 51 23.73 11.17 1.77
CA VAL A 51 24.28 9.89 2.24
C VAL A 51 23.51 8.66 1.72
N ARG A 52 22.24 8.78 1.34
CA ARG A 52 21.43 7.71 0.75
C ARG A 52 20.79 8.15 -0.57
N PRO A 53 21.60 8.26 -1.63
CA PRO A 53 21.10 8.56 -2.96
C PRO A 53 20.23 7.39 -3.45
N GLY A 54 18.97 7.65 -3.81
CA GLY A 54 18.18 6.67 -4.56
C GLY A 54 16.66 6.77 -4.43
N ALA A 55 16.12 7.21 -3.29
CA ALA A 55 14.66 7.28 -3.11
C ALA A 55 14.25 8.40 -2.13
N CYS A 56 13.25 9.19 -2.51
CA CYS A 56 12.56 10.12 -1.63
C CYS A 56 11.65 9.33 -0.66
N LYS A 57 11.39 9.90 0.52
CA LYS A 57 10.27 9.46 1.37
C LYS A 57 9.08 10.38 1.12
N TYR A 58 7.94 9.79 0.80
CA TYR A 58 6.70 10.51 0.55
C TYR A 58 5.72 10.25 1.68
N TYR A 59 5.31 11.29 2.39
CA TYR A 59 4.38 11.18 3.50
C TYR A 59 2.95 11.42 3.03
N PHE A 60 2.07 10.52 3.45
CA PHE A 60 0.66 10.54 3.14
C PHE A 60 -0.17 10.63 4.41
N LYS A 61 -1.28 11.36 4.33
CA LYS A 61 -2.29 11.44 5.38
C LYS A 61 -3.61 10.93 4.84
N ARG A 62 -4.40 10.26 5.70
CA ARG A 62 -5.78 9.88 5.36
C ARG A 62 -6.63 11.13 5.11
N GLN A 63 -7.18 11.25 3.90
CA GLN A 63 -8.03 12.38 3.50
C GLN A 63 -9.49 11.99 3.34
N ARG A 64 -9.76 10.77 2.87
CA ARG A 64 -11.11 10.21 2.79
C ARG A 64 -11.17 8.99 3.70
N LEU A 65 -12.23 8.86 4.51
CA LEU A 65 -12.52 7.56 5.08
C LEU A 65 -12.86 6.62 3.91
N PRO A 66 -12.40 5.36 3.93
CA PRO A 66 -12.83 4.40 2.93
C PRO A 66 -14.37 4.37 2.91
N GLU A 67 -14.97 4.76 1.79
CA GLU A 67 -16.41 4.58 1.54
C GLU A 67 -16.77 3.08 1.41
N TYR A 68 -15.83 2.19 1.72
CA TYR A 68 -15.91 0.75 1.58
C TYR A 68 -16.70 0.04 2.71
N ILE A 69 -17.34 0.76 3.64
CA ILE A 69 -18.32 0.14 4.55
C ILE A 69 -19.72 0.02 3.90
N SER A 70 -19.89 0.44 2.65
CA SER A 70 -21.18 0.34 1.94
C SER A 70 -21.21 -0.65 0.78
N LYS A 71 -20.19 -1.50 0.60
CA LYS A 71 -20.24 -2.59 -0.38
C LYS A 71 -19.90 -3.92 0.30
N THR A 72 -20.97 -4.55 0.80
CA THR A 72 -21.20 -6.01 0.85
C THR A 72 -19.99 -6.86 1.18
N ALA A 73 -19.98 -7.40 2.40
CA ALA A 73 -19.25 -8.62 2.73
C ALA A 73 -19.56 -9.70 1.67
N ILE A 74 -18.62 -9.91 0.74
CA ILE A 74 -18.63 -11.08 -0.13
C ILE A 74 -17.74 -12.09 0.59
N THR A 75 -18.40 -13.09 1.16
CA THR A 75 -17.79 -14.28 1.72
C THR A 75 -17.06 -15.03 0.59
N ASP A 76 -15.80 -14.72 0.33
CA ASP A 76 -14.97 -15.58 -0.52
C ASP A 76 -14.36 -16.68 0.34
N THR A 77 -15.05 -17.82 0.30
CA THR A 77 -14.56 -19.10 0.80
C THR A 77 -13.37 -19.49 -0.07
N HIS A 78 -12.16 -19.41 0.47
CA HIS A 78 -10.95 -19.88 -0.21
C HIS A 78 -11.08 -21.36 -0.58
N ALA A 79 -11.40 -21.62 -1.86
CA ALA A 79 -11.32 -22.94 -2.45
C ALA A 79 -9.83 -23.33 -2.55
N THR A 80 -9.48 -24.41 -1.86
CA THR A 80 -8.17 -25.07 -1.92
C THR A 80 -7.92 -25.57 -3.35
N VAL A 81 -7.01 -24.92 -4.08
CA VAL A 81 -6.50 -25.43 -5.35
C VAL A 81 -5.45 -26.50 -5.04
N LYS A 82 -5.84 -27.78 -5.18
CA LYS A 82 -4.89 -28.88 -5.27
C LYS A 82 -4.16 -28.81 -6.61
N HIS A 83 -2.86 -28.59 -6.53
CA HIS A 83 -1.93 -28.72 -7.63
C HIS A 83 -1.63 -30.21 -7.83
N GLU A 84 -2.03 -30.81 -8.95
CA GLU A 84 -1.41 -32.08 -9.37
C GLU A 84 -1.14 -32.12 -10.88
N ARG A 85 0.04 -32.65 -11.17
CA ARG A 85 0.83 -32.56 -12.39
C ARG A 85 0.16 -33.21 -13.60
N ARG A 86 0.31 -32.49 -14.71
CA ARG A 86 0.25 -32.98 -16.09
C ARG A 86 1.36 -34.02 -16.34
N GLU A 87 1.00 -35.26 -16.62
CA GLU A 87 1.89 -36.23 -17.27
C GLU A 87 1.40 -36.48 -18.71
N LYS A 88 2.32 -36.26 -19.66
CA LYS A 88 2.12 -36.48 -21.09
C LYS A 88 2.10 -37.97 -21.38
N ARG A 89 1.12 -38.43 -22.18
CA ARG A 89 1.35 -39.29 -23.35
C ARG A 89 0.15 -39.23 -24.28
#